data_AF-A0A836RIX9-F1
#
_entry.id   AF-A0A836RIX9-F1
#
_cell.length_a   1.000
_cell.length_b   1.000
_cell.length_c   1.000
_cell.angle_alpha   90.00
_cell.angle_beta   90.00
_cell.angle_gamma   90.00
#
_symmetry.space_group_name_H-M   'P 1'
#
loop_
_entity.id
_entity.type
_entity.pdbx_description
1 polymer ?
#
loop_
_entity_poly.entity_id
_entity_poly.type
_entity_poly.pdbx_seq_one_letter_code
_entity_poly.pdbx_strand_id
1 'polypeptide(L)' 'ALPIFADVERFYIEKTLLLTEGKREEAARILGIGERTLYRKIKEFGLNQ' A
#
# COMPACT_ATOMS: atom_id res chain seq x y z
N ALA A 1 0.12 1.20 17.12
CA ALA A 1 -1.08 1.44 16.29
C ALA A 1 -2.06 0.31 16.59
N LEU A 2 -3.36 0.60 16.69
CA LEU A 2 -4.36 -0.45 16.91
C LEU A 2 -4.33 -1.44 15.74
N PRO A 3 -4.38 -2.76 15.99
CA PRO A 3 -4.19 -3.79 14.97
C PRO A 3 -5.18 -3.66 13.80
N ILE A 4 -6.43 -3.28 14.09
CA ILE A 4 -7.49 -3.08 13.09
C ILE A 4 -7.08 -2.06 12.02
N PHE A 5 -6.40 -0.98 12.41
CA PHE A 5 -5.99 0.05 11.45
C PHE A 5 -4.88 -0.46 10.52
N ALA A 6 -3.94 -1.24 11.04
CA ALA A 6 -2.87 -1.82 10.24
C ALA A 6 -3.39 -2.87 9.24
N ASP A 7 -4.38 -3.67 9.63
CA ASP A 7 -4.99 -4.68 8.75
C ASP A 7 -5.78 -4.02 7.61
N VAL A 8 -6.55 -2.97 7.91
CA VAL A 8 -7.30 -2.20 6.91
C VAL A 8 -6.34 -1.46 5.97
N GLU A 9 -5.29 -0.83 6.51
CA GLU A 9 -4.26 -0.17 5.70
C GLU A 9 -3.57 -1.16 4.76
N ARG A 10 -3.15 -2.33 5.27
CA ARG A 10 -2.56 -3.40 4.47
C ARG A 10 -3.50 -3.85 3.35
N PHE A 11 -4.77 -4.08 3.66
CA PHE A 11 -5.77 -4.51 2.68
C PHE A 11 -5.90 -3.52 1.52
N TYR A 12 -6.06 -2.23 1.80
CA TYR A 12 -6.19 -1.22 0.74
C TYR A 12 -4.91 -1.09 -0.09
N ILE A 13 -3.73 -1.15 0.55
CA ILE A 13 -2.46 -1.12 -0.18
C ILE A 13 -2.33 -2.31 -1.12
N GLU A 14 -2.61 -3.53 -0.64
CA GLU A 14 -2.55 -4.74 -1.46
C GLU A 14 -3.54 -4.71 -2.63
N LYS A 15 -4.79 -4.31 -2.37
CA LYS A 15 -5.82 -4.22 -3.43
C LYS A 15 -5.49 -3.17 -4.48
N THR A 16 -4.98 -2.02 -4.07
CA THR A 16 -4.59 -0.98 -5.03
C THR A 16 -3.37 -1.41 -5.85
N LEU A 17 -2.38 -2.07 -5.26
CA LEU A 17 -1.24 -2.61 -6.00
C LEU A 17 -1.68 -3.64 -7.05
N LEU A 18 -2.62 -4.53 -6.69
CA LEU A 18 -3.20 -5.47 -7.64
C LEU A 18 -3.95 -4.76 -8.78
N LEU A 19 -4.76 -3.74 -8.43
CA LEU A 19 -5.53 -2.96 -9.40
C LEU A 19 -4.63 -2.23 -10.40
N THR A 20 -3.46 -1.76 -9.98
CA THR A 20 -2.52 -1.03 -10.84
C THR A 20 -1.43 -1.90 -11.44
N GLU A 21 -1.55 -3.24 -11.34
CA GLU A 21 -0.55 -4.20 -11.84
C GLU A 21 0.86 -3.92 -11.27
N GLY A 22 0.92 -3.52 -10.00
CA GLY A 22 2.16 -3.22 -9.29
C GLY A 22 2.76 -1.83 -9.59
N LYS A 23 2.10 -0.99 -10.40
CA LYS A 23 2.56 0.39 -10.66
C LYS A 23 2.44 1.23 -9.39
N ARG A 24 3.57 1.44 -8.71
CA ARG A 24 3.65 2.09 -7.39
C ARG A 24 3.29 3.57 -7.40
N GLU A 25 3.69 4.30 -8.43
CA GLU A 25 3.33 5.72 -8.59
C GLU A 25 1.80 5.89 -8.67
N GLU A 26 1.16 5.07 -9.51
CA GLU A 26 -0.29 5.09 -9.70
C GLU A 26 -1.04 4.62 -8.46
N ALA A 27 -0.55 3.56 -7.80
CA ALA A 27 -1.13 3.10 -6.54
C ALA A 27 -1.03 4.16 -5.43
N ALA A 28 0.11 4.85 -5.32
CA ALA A 28 0.31 5.92 -4.35
C ALA A 28 -0.65 7.09 -4.60
N ARG A 29 -0.86 7.43 -5.88
CA ARG A 29 -1.83 8.45 -6.32
C ARG A 29 -3.27 8.07 -5.94
N ILE A 30 -3.69 6.83 -6.18
CA ILE A 30 -5.03 6.33 -5.82
C ILE A 30 -5.23 6.33 -4.29
N LEU A 31 -4.22 5.93 -3.54
CA LEU A 31 -4.24 5.89 -2.07
C LEU A 31 -4.11 7.29 -1.43
N GLY A 32 -3.78 8.32 -2.20
CA GLY A 32 -3.57 9.68 -1.68
C GLY A 32 -2.33 9.81 -0.78
N ILE A 33 -1.32 8.96 -0.97
CA ILE A 33 -0.07 8.97 -0.18
C ILE A 33 1.14 9.22 -1.09
N GLY A 34 2.24 9.68 -0.50
CA GLY A 34 3.51 9.79 -1.22
C GLY A 34 4.09 8.42 -1.57
N GLU A 35 4.76 8.30 -2.72
CA GLU A 35 5.37 7.05 -3.19
C GLU A 35 6.37 6.46 -2.19
N ARG A 36 7.17 7.31 -1.52
CA ARG A 36 8.09 6.87 -0.45
C ARG A 36 7.35 6.27 0.75
N THR A 37 6.17 6.79 1.08
CA THR A 37 5.31 6.25 2.13
C THR A 37 4.77 4.88 1.73
N LEU A 38 4.28 4.76 0.50
CA LEU A 38 3.82 3.48 -0.05
C LEU A 38 4.95 2.44 -0.04
N TYR A 39 6.15 2.81 -0.49
CA TYR A 39 7.33 1.93 -0.46
C TYR A 39 7.64 1.42 0.95
N ARG A 40 7.64 2.31 1.95
CA ARG A 40 7.87 1.93 3.35
C ARG A 40 6.80 0.96 3.86
N LYS A 41 5.53 1.21 3.51
CA LYS A 41 4.40 0.38 3.93
C LYS A 41 4.41 -0.99 3.26
N ILE A 42 4.76 -1.07 1.98
CA ILE A 42 4.98 -2.34 1.26
C ILE A 42 6.01 -3.19 2.00
N LYS A 43 7.15 -2.58 2.39
CA LYS A 43 8.20 -3.27 3.15
C LYS A 43 7.74 -3.67 4.55
N GLU A 44 7.02 -2.79 5.25
CA GLU A 44 6.47 -3.01 6.60
C GLU A 44 5.48 -4.19 6.63
N PHE A 45 4.64 -4.31 5.59
CA PHE A 45 3.63 -5.36 5.49
C PHE A 45 4.07 -6.62 4.73
N GLY A 46 5.28 -6.62 4.15
CA GLY A 46 5.80 -7.76 3.37
C GLY A 46 5.02 -8.00 2.07
N LEU A 47 4.51 -6.94 1.44
CA LEU A 47 3.76 -7.01 0.19
C LEU A 47 4.72 -7.06 -1.01
N ASN A 48 5.53 -8.10 -1.11
CA ASN A 48 6.42 -8.28 -2.25
C ASN A 48 5.62 -8.73 -3.48
N GLN A 49 5.17 -7.75 -4.28
CA GLN A 49 4.69 -7.90 -5.64
C GLN A 49 5.66 -7.22 -6.60
#